data_AF-A0A432EH72-F1
#
_entry.id   AF-A0A432EH72-F1
#
_cell.length_a   1.000
_cell.length_b   1.000
_cell.length_c   1.000
_cell.angle_alpha   90.00
_cell.angle_beta   90.00
_cell.angle_gamma   90.00
#
_symmetry.space_group_name_H-M   'P 1'
#
loop_
_entity.id
_entity.type
_entity.pdbx_description
1 polymer ?
#
loop_
_entity_poly.entity_id
_entity_poly.type
_entity_poly.pdbx_seq_one_letter_code
_entity_poly.pdbx_strand_id
1 'polypeptide(L)'
;MKFFNEFFNTEEENKDDKDFVKEISELAKGDFYLGLNEIYNNLGFIHILYSKASSYRNQNPIYRVLYNTFQEVFKDIPKTKRIHLRIIKPMMDRIKRKNKRKTIAPLLPIERMSFEDQLSFLDQIQQLVIELVKKNSVAVETCPSSNIILYNIVSFKDHPILSQPKLVEELKITVNTDNPLLLNTNIALEYTLVEYLFGREVLEKVIENGKRFVF
;
A
#
# COMPACT_ATOMS: atom_id res chain seq x y z
N MET A 1 -10.45 -18.14 12.97
CA MET A 1 -11.15 -19.41 12.63
C MET A 1 -12.62 -19.22 12.24
N LYS A 2 -13.46 -18.53 13.05
CA LYS A 2 -14.90 -18.38 12.78
C LYS A 2 -15.25 -17.80 11.40
N PHE A 3 -14.54 -16.75 10.97
CA PHE A 3 -14.69 -16.12 9.65
C PHE A 3 -14.32 -17.03 8.46
N PHE A 4 -13.34 -17.93 8.64
CA PHE A 4 -12.95 -18.89 7.59
C PHE A 4 -14.00 -19.99 7.45
N ASN A 5 -14.48 -20.53 8.58
CA ASN A 5 -15.54 -21.53 8.56
C ASN A 5 -16.80 -20.99 7.90
N GLU A 6 -17.18 -19.73 8.14
CA GLU A 6 -18.30 -19.08 7.46
C GLU A 6 -18.07 -18.85 5.95
N PHE A 7 -16.82 -18.68 5.50
CA PHE A 7 -16.48 -18.45 4.09
C PHE A 7 -16.38 -19.75 3.26
N PHE A 8 -15.99 -20.85 3.91
CA PHE A 8 -15.80 -22.16 3.26
C PHE A 8 -16.96 -23.15 3.48
N ASN A 9 -17.87 -22.93 4.44
CA ASN A 9 -19.06 -23.76 4.68
C ASN A 9 -20.17 -23.65 3.60
N THR A 10 -19.83 -23.47 2.33
CA THR A 10 -20.79 -23.65 1.24
C THR A 10 -20.75 -25.10 0.77
N GLU A 11 -21.91 -25.77 0.68
CA GLU A 11 -22.14 -27.23 0.64
C GLU A 11 -21.50 -28.05 -0.51
N GLU A 12 -20.54 -27.52 -1.26
CA GLU A 12 -19.81 -28.24 -2.31
C GLU A 12 -18.28 -28.14 -2.09
N GLU A 13 -17.76 -28.78 -1.04
CA GLU A 13 -16.30 -28.90 -0.86
C GLU A 13 -15.78 -30.20 -1.48
N ASN A 14 -14.95 -30.09 -2.52
CA ASN A 14 -14.23 -31.22 -3.09
C ASN A 14 -13.05 -31.62 -2.17
N LYS A 15 -12.56 -32.86 -2.28
CA LYS A 15 -11.48 -33.41 -1.42
C LYS A 15 -10.22 -32.53 -1.40
N ASP A 16 -9.90 -31.92 -2.53
CA ASP A 16 -8.77 -30.98 -2.68
C ASP A 16 -8.93 -29.71 -1.80
N ASP A 17 -10.16 -29.25 -1.57
CA ASP A 17 -10.42 -28.08 -0.73
C ASP A 17 -10.27 -28.42 0.76
N LYS A 18 -10.66 -29.63 1.17
CA LYS A 18 -10.47 -30.11 2.55
C LYS A 18 -8.99 -30.29 2.90
N ASP A 19 -8.21 -30.88 2.00
CA ASP A 19 -6.77 -31.05 2.20
C ASP A 19 -6.06 -29.68 2.24
N PHE A 20 -6.51 -28.72 1.43
CA PHE A 20 -6.00 -27.35 1.42
C PHE A 20 -6.38 -26.52 2.66
N VAL A 21 -7.62 -26.66 3.17
CA VAL A 21 -8.05 -26.03 4.42
C VAL A 21 -7.27 -26.59 5.62
N LYS A 22 -6.97 -27.89 5.62
CA LYS A 22 -6.09 -28.52 6.61
C LYS A 22 -4.67 -27.97 6.53
N GLU A 23 -4.12 -27.83 5.33
CA GLU A 23 -2.79 -27.27 5.07
C GLU A 23 -2.67 -25.80 5.52
N ILE A 24 -3.72 -24.99 5.33
CA ILE A 24 -3.80 -23.61 5.83
C ILE A 24 -3.90 -23.59 7.36
N SER A 25 -4.68 -24.50 7.94
CA SER A 25 -4.85 -24.61 9.39
C SER A 25 -3.55 -24.99 10.10
N GLU A 26 -2.67 -25.73 9.43
CA GLU A 26 -1.33 -26.06 9.92
C GLU A 26 -0.37 -24.87 9.84
N LEU A 27 -0.42 -24.07 8.76
CA LEU A 27 0.31 -22.80 8.66
C LEU A 27 -0.16 -21.77 9.69
N ALA A 28 -1.44 -21.83 10.08
CA ALA A 28 -2.10 -20.94 11.04
C ALA A 28 -1.78 -21.21 12.52
N LYS A 29 -1.00 -22.26 12.82
CA LYS A 29 -0.60 -22.59 14.20
C LYS A 29 0.47 -21.65 14.77
N GLY A 30 1.16 -20.88 13.92
CA GLY A 30 1.83 -19.64 14.32
C GLY A 30 0.84 -18.49 14.19
N ASP A 31 0.92 -17.49 15.09
CA ASP A 31 -0.03 -16.37 15.21
C ASP A 31 -0.59 -15.94 13.85
N PHE A 32 -1.80 -16.39 13.55
CA PHE A 32 -2.42 -16.33 12.22
C PHE A 32 -2.50 -14.91 11.64
N TYR A 33 -2.56 -13.91 12.54
CA TYR A 33 -2.55 -12.50 12.20
C TYR A 33 -1.17 -12.01 11.74
N LEU A 34 -0.09 -12.49 12.37
CA LEU A 34 1.28 -12.24 11.95
C LEU A 34 1.59 -12.99 10.65
N GLY A 35 1.14 -14.25 10.53
CA GLY A 35 1.31 -15.04 9.31
C GLY A 35 0.65 -14.41 8.10
N LEU A 36 -0.61 -13.95 8.20
CA LEU A 36 -1.27 -13.26 7.08
C LEU A 36 -0.62 -11.91 6.78
N ASN A 37 -0.24 -11.10 7.77
CA ASN A 37 0.45 -9.82 7.51
C ASN A 37 1.83 -10.01 6.90
N GLU A 38 2.65 -10.97 7.37
CA GLU A 38 3.91 -11.33 6.73
C GLU A 38 3.68 -11.89 5.33
N ILE A 39 2.65 -12.70 5.13
CA ILE A 39 2.25 -13.20 3.82
C ILE A 39 1.80 -12.04 2.92
N TYR A 40 1.02 -11.07 3.39
CA TYR A 40 0.61 -9.90 2.60
C TYR A 40 1.81 -8.98 2.28
N ASN A 41 2.66 -8.71 3.27
CA ASN A 41 3.87 -7.89 3.13
C ASN A 41 4.89 -8.53 2.19
N ASN A 42 5.05 -9.86 2.23
CA ASN A 42 5.91 -10.58 1.29
C ASN A 42 5.25 -10.81 -0.07
N LEU A 43 3.93 -11.05 -0.16
CA LEU A 43 3.27 -11.45 -1.42
C LEU A 43 2.95 -10.32 -2.38
N GLY A 44 2.82 -9.07 -1.92
CA GLY A 44 2.40 -7.95 -2.78
C GLY A 44 3.25 -7.83 -4.04
N PHE A 45 4.57 -7.94 -3.92
CA PHE A 45 5.52 -7.76 -5.01
C PHE A 45 6.16 -9.08 -5.49
N ILE A 46 6.53 -9.96 -4.55
CA ILE A 46 7.23 -11.22 -4.83
C ILE A 46 6.35 -12.16 -5.67
N HIS A 47 5.03 -12.22 -5.44
CA HIS A 47 4.16 -13.07 -6.27
C HIS A 47 4.00 -12.53 -7.70
N ILE A 48 4.02 -11.21 -7.88
CA ILE A 48 3.90 -10.57 -9.20
C ILE A 48 5.17 -10.86 -10.01
N LEU A 49 6.34 -10.65 -9.40
CA LEU A 49 7.63 -10.97 -10.01
C LEU A 49 7.76 -12.46 -10.29
N TYR A 50 7.39 -13.32 -9.34
CA TYR A 50 7.35 -14.76 -9.55
C TYR A 50 6.35 -15.16 -10.65
N SER A 51 5.19 -14.51 -10.76
CA SER A 51 4.22 -14.79 -11.82
C SER A 51 4.74 -14.36 -13.19
N LYS A 52 5.38 -13.20 -13.30
CA LYS A 52 6.06 -12.77 -14.54
C LYS A 52 7.21 -13.71 -14.88
N ALA A 53 8.10 -14.00 -13.92
CA ALA A 53 9.20 -14.94 -14.11
C ALA A 53 8.68 -16.31 -14.56
N SER A 54 7.65 -16.85 -13.90
CA SER A 54 7.01 -18.11 -14.27
C SER A 54 6.42 -18.09 -15.67
N SER A 55 5.74 -17.01 -16.09
CA SER A 55 5.11 -16.92 -17.41
C SER A 55 6.13 -16.77 -18.55
N TYR A 56 7.25 -16.08 -18.29
CA TYR A 56 8.24 -15.73 -19.31
C TYR A 56 9.54 -16.56 -19.24
N ARG A 57 9.67 -17.50 -18.29
CA ARG A 57 10.90 -18.32 -18.09
C ARG A 57 11.39 -19.08 -19.32
N ASN A 58 10.49 -19.42 -20.25
CA ASN A 58 10.83 -20.14 -21.47
C ASN A 58 11.15 -19.21 -22.64
N GLN A 59 10.89 -17.91 -22.49
CA GLN A 59 11.03 -16.89 -23.53
C GLN A 59 12.24 -15.98 -23.29
N ASN A 60 12.72 -15.88 -22.05
CA ASN A 60 13.87 -15.05 -21.70
C ASN A 60 14.73 -15.72 -20.58
N PRO A 61 16.06 -15.85 -20.77
CA PRO A 61 16.96 -16.41 -19.78
C PRO A 61 16.92 -15.72 -18.41
N ILE A 62 16.72 -14.39 -18.37
CA ILE A 62 16.64 -13.61 -17.14
C ILE A 62 15.44 -14.06 -16.30
N TYR A 63 14.28 -14.27 -16.94
CA TYR A 63 13.09 -14.77 -16.24
C TYR A 63 13.25 -16.22 -15.78
N ARG A 64 14.07 -17.03 -16.47
CA ARG A 64 14.41 -18.38 -16.02
C ARG A 64 15.25 -18.38 -14.75
N VAL A 65 16.28 -17.55 -14.71
CA VAL A 65 17.13 -17.37 -13.53
C VAL A 65 16.29 -16.87 -12.36
N LEU A 66 15.51 -15.80 -12.57
CA LEU A 66 14.60 -15.27 -11.55
C LEU A 66 13.63 -16.34 -11.04
N TYR A 67 13.01 -17.11 -11.92
CA TYR A 67 12.10 -18.19 -11.53
C TYR A 67 12.79 -19.24 -10.65
N ASN A 68 13.99 -19.67 -11.03
CA ASN A 68 14.76 -20.65 -10.26
C ASN A 68 15.19 -20.10 -8.89
N THR A 69 15.68 -18.86 -8.84
CA THR A 69 16.03 -18.17 -7.58
C THR A 69 14.81 -18.05 -6.67
N PHE A 70 13.63 -17.74 -7.21
CA PHE A 70 12.40 -17.72 -6.42
C PHE A 70 12.04 -19.09 -5.84
N GLN A 71 12.21 -20.18 -6.60
CA GLN A 71 11.98 -21.54 -6.09
C GLN A 71 12.96 -21.93 -4.99
N GLU A 72 14.20 -21.49 -5.11
CA GLU A 72 15.28 -21.83 -4.18
C GLU A 72 15.18 -21.05 -2.87
N VAL A 73 15.02 -19.72 -2.96
CA VAL A 73 14.97 -18.80 -1.82
C VAL A 73 13.62 -18.83 -1.12
N PHE A 74 12.53 -18.97 -1.89
CA PHE A 74 11.17 -18.92 -1.38
C PHE A 74 10.43 -20.22 -1.71
N LYS A 75 10.80 -21.31 -1.02
CA LYS A 75 10.24 -22.65 -1.25
C LYS A 75 8.70 -22.70 -1.15
N ASP A 76 8.10 -21.83 -0.34
CA ASP A 76 6.66 -21.72 -0.17
C ASP A 76 5.96 -20.80 -1.18
N ILE A 77 6.69 -20.13 -2.08
CA ILE A 77 6.15 -19.17 -3.06
C ILE A 77 5.03 -19.75 -3.96
N PRO A 78 5.09 -21.01 -4.43
CA PRO A 78 4.02 -21.55 -5.28
C PRO A 78 2.76 -21.83 -4.46
N LYS A 79 2.94 -22.25 -3.21
CA LYS A 79 1.87 -22.56 -2.25
C LYS A 79 1.16 -21.29 -1.80
N THR A 80 1.91 -20.25 -1.45
CA THR A 80 1.36 -18.93 -1.10
C THR A 80 0.68 -18.24 -2.29
N LYS A 81 1.19 -18.39 -3.53
CA LYS A 81 0.48 -17.95 -4.74
C LYS A 81 -0.86 -18.65 -4.92
N ARG A 82 -0.95 -19.96 -4.65
CA ARG A 82 -2.23 -20.69 -4.69
C ARG A 82 -3.21 -20.17 -3.66
N ILE A 83 -2.77 -19.92 -2.43
CA ILE A 83 -3.58 -19.31 -1.36
C ILE A 83 -4.07 -17.93 -1.80
N HIS A 84 -3.19 -17.11 -2.36
CA HIS A 84 -3.58 -15.78 -2.84
C HIS A 84 -4.66 -15.85 -3.93
N LEU A 85 -4.48 -16.72 -4.92
CA LEU A 85 -5.41 -16.82 -6.05
C LEU A 85 -6.75 -17.49 -5.69
N ARG A 86 -6.75 -18.48 -4.77
CA ARG A 86 -7.97 -19.22 -4.40
C ARG A 86 -8.78 -18.54 -3.30
N ILE A 87 -8.15 -17.81 -2.39
CA ILE A 87 -8.80 -17.27 -1.19
C ILE A 87 -8.78 -15.76 -1.21
N ILE A 88 -7.57 -15.19 -1.17
CA ILE A 88 -7.39 -13.74 -0.95
C ILE A 88 -8.02 -12.96 -2.11
N LYS A 89 -7.70 -13.30 -3.35
CA LYS A 89 -8.19 -12.57 -4.53
C LYS A 89 -9.72 -12.64 -4.66
N PRO A 90 -10.38 -13.82 -4.60
CA PRO A 90 -11.84 -13.88 -4.61
C PRO A 90 -12.49 -13.15 -3.43
N MET A 91 -11.91 -13.24 -2.23
CA MET A 91 -12.39 -12.52 -1.05
C MET A 91 -12.26 -11.01 -1.23
N MET A 92 -11.10 -10.51 -1.67
CA MET A 92 -10.87 -9.11 -2.00
C MET A 92 -11.79 -8.63 -3.13
N ASP A 93 -12.01 -9.43 -4.16
CA ASP A 93 -12.92 -9.10 -5.25
C ASP A 93 -14.38 -9.06 -4.78
N ARG A 94 -14.78 -9.93 -3.84
CA ARG A 94 -16.10 -9.88 -3.19
C ARG A 94 -16.22 -8.67 -2.27
N ILE A 95 -15.19 -8.34 -1.47
CA ILE A 95 -15.13 -7.13 -0.64
C ILE A 95 -15.20 -5.88 -1.50
N LYS A 96 -14.40 -5.79 -2.58
CA LYS A 96 -14.43 -4.69 -3.55
C LYS A 96 -15.78 -4.58 -4.26
N ARG A 97 -16.43 -5.70 -4.60
CA ARG A 97 -17.79 -5.71 -5.15
C ARG A 97 -18.83 -5.24 -4.12
N LYS A 98 -18.69 -5.62 -2.86
CA LYS A 98 -19.56 -5.19 -1.75
C LYS A 98 -19.33 -3.72 -1.37
N ASN A 99 -18.09 -3.23 -1.55
CA ASN A 99 -17.66 -1.85 -1.29
C ASN A 99 -17.67 -0.96 -2.54
N LYS A 100 -18.15 -1.44 -3.70
CA LYS A 100 -18.32 -0.63 -4.92
C LYS A 100 -19.33 0.53 -4.74
N ARG A 101 -20.05 0.54 -3.62
CA ARG A 101 -20.75 1.70 -3.07
C ARG A 101 -20.39 1.87 -1.61
N LYS A 102 -19.27 2.53 -1.35
CA LYS A 102 -19.07 3.41 -0.19
C LYS A 102 -17.87 4.29 -0.51
N THR A 103 -18.19 5.50 -0.92
CA THR A 103 -17.43 6.73 -0.63
C THR A 103 -16.72 6.61 0.72
N ILE A 104 -15.54 7.24 0.81
CA ILE A 104 -14.77 7.42 2.06
C ILE A 104 -15.76 7.52 3.23
N ALA A 105 -15.67 6.60 4.19
CA ALA A 105 -16.57 6.62 5.34
C ALA A 105 -16.51 8.02 5.96
N PRO A 106 -17.63 8.74 6.05
CA PRO A 106 -17.62 10.11 6.55
C PRO A 106 -16.99 10.16 7.94
N LEU A 107 -16.04 11.08 8.12
CA LEU A 107 -15.35 11.33 9.38
C LEU A 107 -16.33 11.73 10.50
N LEU A 108 -17.56 12.12 10.14
CA LEU A 108 -18.66 12.44 11.02
C LEU A 108 -19.92 11.63 10.65
N PRO A 109 -20.79 11.31 11.63
CA PRO A 109 -22.04 10.61 11.36
C PRO A 109 -22.90 11.39 10.34
N ILE A 110 -23.20 10.69 9.24
CA ILE A 110 -23.83 11.20 8.00
C ILE A 110 -25.20 11.83 8.24
N GLU A 111 -25.85 11.49 9.35
CA GLU A 111 -27.25 11.85 9.64
C GLU A 111 -27.48 13.36 9.81
N ARG A 112 -26.44 14.20 9.81
CA ARG A 112 -26.56 15.65 10.06
C ARG A 112 -26.02 16.58 8.97
N MET A 113 -25.37 16.08 7.91
CA MET A 113 -24.76 16.95 6.89
C MET A 113 -24.81 16.32 5.50
N SER A 114 -25.05 17.14 4.48
CA SER A 114 -24.92 16.73 3.07
C SER A 114 -23.48 16.34 2.75
N PHE A 115 -23.26 15.66 1.62
CA PHE A 115 -21.91 15.31 1.19
C PHE A 115 -21.06 16.56 0.92
N GLU A 116 -21.67 17.59 0.32
CA GLU A 116 -21.05 18.88 0.03
C GLU A 116 -20.65 19.61 1.32
N ASP A 117 -21.51 19.58 2.35
CA ASP A 117 -21.21 20.16 3.67
C ASP A 117 -20.05 19.41 4.35
N GLN A 118 -19.98 18.09 4.20
CA GLN A 118 -18.87 17.30 4.72
C GLN A 118 -17.55 17.68 4.05
N LEU A 119 -17.52 17.88 2.72
CA LEU A 119 -16.33 18.32 2.02
C LEU A 119 -15.88 19.71 2.49
N SER A 120 -16.81 20.67 2.55
CA SER A 120 -16.54 22.02 3.05
C SER A 120 -15.99 22.02 4.48
N PHE A 121 -16.54 21.17 5.35
CA PHE A 121 -16.06 21.02 6.72
C PHE A 121 -14.64 20.40 6.78
N LEU A 122 -14.34 19.42 5.95
CA LEU A 122 -13.00 18.83 5.86
C LEU A 122 -11.97 19.83 5.34
N ASP A 123 -12.34 20.65 4.36
CA ASP A 123 -11.49 21.73 3.86
C ASP A 123 -11.17 22.73 4.98
N GLN A 124 -12.17 23.12 5.78
CA GLN A 124 -11.95 24.01 6.94
C GLN A 124 -11.01 23.40 7.99
N ILE A 125 -11.17 22.12 8.31
CA ILE A 125 -10.24 21.40 9.20
C ILE A 125 -8.83 21.39 8.61
N GLN A 126 -8.70 21.08 7.32
CA GLN A 126 -7.41 21.03 6.65
C GLN A 126 -6.70 22.39 6.72
N GLN A 127 -7.40 23.49 6.44
CA GLN A 127 -6.85 24.84 6.54
C GLN A 127 -6.40 25.15 7.97
N LEU A 128 -7.22 24.85 8.98
CA LEU A 128 -6.86 25.06 10.38
C LEU A 128 -5.60 24.27 10.77
N VAL A 129 -5.50 23.00 10.35
CA VAL A 129 -4.32 22.16 10.62
C VAL A 129 -3.08 22.74 9.93
N ILE A 130 -3.19 23.17 8.68
CA ILE A 130 -2.08 23.81 7.95
C ILE A 130 -1.62 25.08 8.69
N GLU A 131 -2.55 25.94 9.13
CA GLU A 131 -2.22 27.13 9.91
C GLU A 131 -1.52 26.80 11.23
N LEU A 132 -1.98 25.78 11.94
CA LEU A 132 -1.35 25.32 13.18
C LEU A 132 0.06 24.76 12.93
N VAL A 133 0.25 23.96 11.88
CA VAL A 133 1.57 23.43 11.49
C VAL A 133 2.53 24.58 11.17
N LYS A 134 2.09 25.57 10.38
CA LYS A 134 2.86 26.79 10.06
C LYS A 134 3.23 27.55 11.33
N LYS A 135 2.25 27.89 12.15
CA LYS A 135 2.42 28.68 13.38
C LYS A 135 3.37 28.02 14.37
N ASN A 136 3.25 26.70 14.54
CA ASN A 136 4.08 25.94 15.47
C ASN A 136 5.38 25.45 14.83
N SER A 137 5.65 25.83 13.57
CA SER A 137 6.92 25.53 12.93
C SER A 137 7.22 24.02 12.85
N VAL A 138 6.16 23.20 12.74
CA VAL A 138 6.23 21.73 12.72
C VAL A 138 6.70 21.25 11.35
N ALA A 139 7.67 20.34 11.33
CA ALA A 139 8.09 19.69 10.09
C ALA A 139 7.05 18.65 9.66
N VAL A 140 6.75 18.62 8.36
CA VAL A 140 5.82 17.65 7.76
C VAL A 140 6.64 16.63 6.99
N GLU A 141 6.66 15.42 7.50
CA GLU A 141 7.30 14.29 6.84
C GLU A 141 6.37 13.72 5.77
N THR A 142 6.74 13.88 4.50
CA THR A 142 6.00 13.31 3.37
C THR A 142 6.72 12.07 2.84
N CYS A 143 5.94 11.07 2.44
CA CYS A 143 6.47 9.79 1.97
C CYS A 143 5.87 9.48 0.59
N PRO A 144 6.41 10.08 -0.50
CA PRO A 144 5.72 10.16 -1.78
C PRO A 144 5.20 8.81 -2.28
N SER A 145 6.04 7.78 -2.34
CA SER A 145 5.60 6.44 -2.76
C SER A 145 4.54 5.85 -1.83
N SER A 146 4.69 6.00 -0.51
CA SER A 146 3.71 5.51 0.47
C SER A 146 2.36 6.20 0.32
N ASN A 147 2.36 7.53 0.18
CA ASN A 147 1.14 8.33 0.07
C ASN A 147 0.34 7.94 -1.19
N ILE A 148 1.00 7.77 -2.32
CA ILE A 148 0.32 7.37 -3.56
C ILE A 148 -0.30 5.97 -3.45
N ILE A 149 0.44 5.02 -2.87
CA ILE A 149 0.01 3.62 -2.74
C ILE A 149 -1.12 3.47 -1.71
N LEU A 150 -0.98 4.06 -0.53
CA LEU A 150 -1.95 3.91 0.56
C LEU A 150 -3.25 4.67 0.32
N TYR A 151 -3.17 5.86 -0.29
CA TYR A 151 -4.35 6.68 -0.57
C TYR A 151 -4.93 6.44 -1.97
N ASN A 152 -4.39 5.48 -2.72
CA ASN A 152 -4.84 5.12 -4.06
C ASN A 152 -4.93 6.36 -4.98
N ILE A 153 -3.94 7.25 -4.87
CA ILE A 153 -3.82 8.45 -5.69
C ILE A 153 -3.40 7.99 -7.09
N VAL A 154 -4.11 8.44 -8.11
CA VAL A 154 -3.96 7.91 -9.48
C VAL A 154 -2.60 8.28 -10.09
N SER A 155 -2.05 9.42 -9.70
CA SER A 155 -0.79 9.95 -10.21
C SER A 155 0.06 10.56 -9.11
N PHE A 156 1.37 10.36 -9.17
CA PHE A 156 2.29 11.07 -8.29
C PHE A 156 2.21 12.59 -8.46
N LYS A 157 1.76 13.10 -9.63
CA LYS A 157 1.54 14.54 -9.84
C LYS A 157 0.40 15.11 -8.99
N ASP A 158 -0.51 14.24 -8.51
CA ASP A 158 -1.65 14.63 -7.69
C ASP A 158 -1.32 14.46 -6.19
N HIS A 159 -0.04 14.40 -5.83
CA HIS A 159 0.40 14.26 -4.46
C HIS A 159 -0.15 15.42 -3.59
N PRO A 160 -0.77 15.16 -2.42
CA PRO A 160 -1.59 16.14 -1.71
C PRO A 160 -0.82 17.37 -1.21
N ILE A 161 0.48 17.24 -0.97
CA ILE A 161 1.32 18.35 -0.51
C ILE A 161 2.27 18.83 -1.62
N LEU A 162 3.12 17.94 -2.15
CA LEU A 162 4.12 18.27 -3.16
C LEU A 162 3.55 18.83 -4.48
N SER A 163 2.30 18.53 -4.83
CA SER A 163 1.66 19.14 -6.02
C SER A 163 1.23 20.59 -5.83
N GLN A 164 1.35 21.13 -4.61
CA GLN A 164 0.92 22.47 -4.25
C GLN A 164 2.12 23.37 -3.95
N PRO A 165 2.60 24.19 -4.91
CA PRO A 165 3.79 25.02 -4.74
C PRO A 165 3.74 25.92 -3.50
N LYS A 166 2.58 26.53 -3.21
CA LYS A 166 2.39 27.37 -2.03
C LYS A 166 2.62 26.62 -0.71
N LEU A 167 2.13 25.37 -0.61
CA LEU A 167 2.35 24.58 0.61
C LEU A 167 3.81 24.16 0.74
N VAL A 168 4.47 23.81 -0.37
CA VAL A 168 5.91 23.55 -0.38
C VAL A 168 6.71 24.78 0.05
N GLU A 169 6.25 25.97 -0.31
CA GLU A 169 6.90 27.21 0.08
C GLU A 169 6.74 27.53 1.57
N GLU A 170 5.53 27.34 2.11
CA GLU A 170 5.13 27.78 3.44
C GLU A 170 5.37 26.74 4.54
N LEU A 171 5.45 25.45 4.18
CA LEU A 171 5.63 24.36 5.13
C LEU A 171 7.08 23.85 5.14
N LYS A 172 7.49 23.35 6.31
CA LYS A 172 8.77 22.66 6.49
C LYS A 172 8.63 21.20 6.08
N ILE A 173 8.60 20.94 4.78
CA ILE A 173 8.42 19.58 4.24
C ILE A 173 9.75 18.86 4.19
N THR A 174 9.78 17.62 4.67
CA THR A 174 10.87 16.66 4.46
C THR A 174 10.36 15.46 3.68
N VAL A 175 11.24 14.77 2.94
CA VAL A 175 10.90 13.55 2.18
C VAL A 175 11.51 12.34 2.88
N ASN A 176 10.69 11.30 3.06
CA ASN A 176 11.06 10.05 3.70
C ASN A 176 10.53 8.84 2.92
N THR A 177 11.01 7.64 3.26
CA THR A 177 10.61 6.40 2.59
C THR A 177 9.43 5.69 3.22
N ASP A 178 9.07 6.02 4.47
CA ASP A 178 8.16 5.24 5.32
C ASP A 178 8.63 3.77 5.43
N ASN A 179 8.13 2.89 4.55
CA ASN A 179 8.45 1.46 4.52
C ASN A 179 9.16 1.06 3.21
N PRO A 180 10.48 1.32 3.06
CA PRO A 180 11.19 1.15 1.79
C PRO A 180 11.16 -0.29 1.24
N LEU A 181 11.17 -1.29 2.13
CA LEU A 181 11.09 -2.69 1.76
C LEU A 181 9.72 -3.07 1.17
N LEU A 182 8.63 -2.56 1.75
CA LEU A 182 7.27 -2.82 1.29
C LEU A 182 6.99 -2.12 -0.04
N LEU A 183 7.53 -0.91 -0.20
CA LEU A 183 7.27 -0.03 -1.34
C LEU A 183 8.28 -0.20 -2.47
N ASN A 184 9.29 -1.08 -2.29
CA ASN A 184 10.41 -1.28 -3.21
C ASN A 184 11.03 0.04 -3.66
N THR A 185 11.31 0.91 -2.68
CA THR A 185 11.88 2.25 -2.87
C THR A 185 13.09 2.43 -1.95
N ASN A 186 13.79 3.55 -2.12
CA ASN A 186 14.82 4.02 -1.21
C ASN A 186 14.85 5.56 -1.25
N ILE A 187 15.60 6.19 -0.35
CA ILE A 187 15.59 7.65 -0.23
C ILE A 187 16.04 8.37 -1.52
N ALA A 188 16.98 7.79 -2.27
CA ALA A 188 17.42 8.37 -3.54
C ALA A 188 16.32 8.31 -4.61
N LEU A 189 15.54 7.22 -4.64
CA LEU A 189 14.38 7.10 -5.53
C LEU A 189 13.27 8.08 -5.15
N GLU A 190 12.99 8.27 -3.86
CA GLU A 190 12.02 9.29 -3.42
C GLU A 190 12.44 10.69 -3.86
N TYR A 191 13.70 11.07 -3.69
CA TYR A 191 14.22 12.35 -4.17
C TYR A 191 14.18 12.46 -5.70
N THR A 192 14.52 11.39 -6.43
CA THR A 192 14.44 11.36 -7.89
C THR A 192 13.00 11.57 -8.37
N LEU A 193 12.02 10.96 -7.69
CA LEU A 193 10.59 11.19 -7.97
C LEU A 193 10.22 12.65 -7.73
N VAL A 194 10.69 13.26 -6.64
CA VAL A 194 10.42 14.68 -6.36
C VAL A 194 10.99 15.59 -7.45
N GLU A 195 12.26 15.42 -7.83
CA GLU A 195 12.87 16.23 -8.90
C GLU A 195 12.16 16.06 -10.24
N TYR A 196 11.85 14.81 -10.61
CA TYR A 196 11.21 14.50 -11.88
C TYR A 196 9.80 15.09 -12.01
N LEU A 197 9.04 15.14 -10.92
CA LEU A 197 7.63 15.53 -10.95
C LEU A 197 7.37 16.99 -10.58
N PHE A 198 8.17 17.52 -9.65
CA PHE A 198 7.94 18.85 -9.05
C PHE A 198 9.12 19.80 -9.30
N GLY A 199 10.20 19.32 -9.91
CA GLY A 199 11.34 20.14 -10.30
C GLY A 199 12.42 20.24 -9.23
N ARG A 200 13.59 20.74 -9.67
CA ARG A 200 14.80 20.83 -8.85
C ARG A 200 14.66 21.77 -7.65
N GLU A 201 13.95 22.88 -7.81
CA GLU A 201 13.76 23.85 -6.73
C GLU A 201 13.03 23.23 -5.52
N VAL A 202 11.98 22.45 -5.80
CA VAL A 202 11.27 21.69 -4.75
C VAL A 202 12.19 20.67 -4.10
N LEU A 203 12.98 19.94 -4.90
CA LEU A 203 13.95 18.97 -4.38
C LEU A 203 14.96 19.63 -3.43
N GLU A 204 15.59 20.73 -3.84
CA GLU A 204 16.59 21.43 -3.05
C GLU A 204 16.01 21.88 -1.70
N LYS A 205 14.79 22.41 -1.70
CA LYS A 205 14.09 22.84 -0.49
C LYS A 205 13.79 21.69 0.47
N VAL A 206 13.28 20.56 -0.02
CA VAL A 206 13.00 19.40 0.86
C VAL A 206 14.27 18.75 1.40
N ILE A 207 15.38 18.80 0.65
CA ILE A 207 16.71 18.37 1.12
C ILE A 207 17.22 19.31 2.22
N GLU A 208 17.12 20.62 2.03
CA GLU A 208 17.54 21.60 3.03
C GLU A 208 16.75 21.43 4.33
N ASN A 209 15.43 21.30 4.24
CA ASN A 209 14.57 21.02 5.38
C ASN A 209 14.95 19.71 6.07
N GLY A 210 15.24 18.64 5.30
CA GLY A 210 15.69 17.36 5.83
C GLY A 210 16.99 17.49 6.64
N LYS A 211 17.94 18.34 6.22
CA LYS A 211 19.17 18.60 7.00
C LYS A 211 18.90 19.39 8.29
N ARG A 212 17.92 20.29 8.26
CA ARG A 212 17.67 21.26 9.33
C ARG A 212 16.75 20.76 10.43
N PHE A 213 15.86 19.81 10.11
CA PHE A 213 14.77 19.39 10.99
C PHE A 213 14.79 17.90 11.33
N VAL A 214 15.83 17.16 10.94
CA VAL A 214 16.11 15.81 11.46
C VAL A 214 16.85 15.93 12.80
N PHE A 215 16.37 15.18 13.79
CA PHE A 215 16.84 15.19 15.18
C PHE A 215 18.26 14.63 15.35
#